data_AF-A0A8T4HSU8-F1
#
_entry.id   AF-A0A8T4HSU8-F1
#
_cell.length_a   1.000
_cell.length_b   1.000
_cell.length_c   1.000
_cell.angle_alpha   90.00
_cell.angle_beta   90.00
_cell.angle_gamma   90.00
#
_symmetry.space_group_name_H-M   'P 1'
#
loop_
_entity.id
_entity.type
_entity.pdbx_description
1 polymer ?
#
loop_
_entity_poly.entity_id
_entity_poly.type
_entity_poly.pdbx_seq_one_letter_code
_entity_poly.pdbx_strand_id
1 'polypeptide(L)' 'MQTVRRQLDRLGVPQHDREITLDDLPALAGAVVMNSWTPGVAVHRIGAVALPAAPSFLDLLHRAHQAEPLTSP' A
#
# COMPACT_ATOMS: atom_id res chain seq x y z
N MET A 1 -8.28 5.15 1.79
CA MET A 1 -8.86 4.36 0.67
C MET A 1 -9.59 3.14 1.23
N GLN A 2 -10.89 3.25 1.52
CA GLN A 2 -11.66 2.15 2.15
C GLN A 2 -11.80 0.93 1.23
N THR A 3 -11.88 1.16 -0.08
CA THR A 3 -11.90 0.16 -1.14
C THR A 3 -10.73 -0.83 -1.05
N VAL A 4 -9.49 -0.34 -1.12
CA VAL A 4 -8.32 -1.23 -1.10
C VAL A 4 -8.19 -1.95 0.24
N ARG A 5 -8.47 -1.29 1.37
CA ARG A 5 -8.47 -1.92 2.70
C ARG A 5 -9.42 -3.12 2.74
N ARG A 6 -10.67 -2.94 2.29
CA ARG A 6 -11.66 -4.03 2.19
C ARG A 6 -11.20 -5.18 1.30
N GLN A 7 -10.58 -4.88 0.16
CA GLN A 7 -10.15 -5.93 -0.78
C GLN A 7 -8.92 -6.69 -0.27
N LEU A 8 -8.00 -6.01 0.42
CA LEU A 8 -6.90 -6.66 1.14
C LEU A 8 -7.42 -7.61 2.23
N ASP A 9 -8.45 -7.20 2.98
CA ASP A 9 -9.10 -8.09 3.97
C ASP A 9 -9.69 -9.34 3.30
N ARG A 10 -10.36 -9.18 2.15
CA ARG A 10 -10.90 -10.32 1.37
C ARG A 10 -9.81 -11.24 0.81
N LEU A 11 -8.64 -10.69 0.52
CA LEU A 11 -7.45 -11.45 0.10
C LEU A 11 -6.70 -12.09 1.29
N GLY A 12 -7.20 -11.91 2.53
CA GLY A 12 -6.59 -12.46 3.74
C GLY A 12 -5.29 -11.75 4.15
N VAL A 13 -5.08 -10.52 3.70
CA VAL A 13 -3.88 -9.74 4.03
C VAL A 13 -4.10 -9.05 5.38
N PRO A 14 -3.29 -9.34 6.41
CA PRO A 14 -3.41 -8.68 7.70
C PRO A 14 -3.12 -7.19 7.60
N GLN A 15 -3.96 -6.36 8.22
CA GLN A 15 -3.84 -4.91 8.23
C GLN A 15 -3.89 -4.39 9.67
N HIS A 16 -3.04 -3.43 9.99
CA HIS A 16 -3.04 -2.75 11.27
C HIS A 16 -2.55 -1.32 11.10
N ASP A 17 -3.03 -0.44 11.98
CA ASP A 17 -2.58 0.94 12.05
C ASP A 17 -1.59 1.03 13.22
N ARG A 18 -0.37 1.47 12.96
CA ARG A 18 0.68 1.69 13.97
C ARG A 18 1.51 2.92 13.64
N GLU A 19 2.15 3.47 14.67
CA GLU A 19 3.20 4.46 14.48
C GLU A 19 4.43 3.83 13.83
N ILE A 20 5.05 4.59 12.92
CA ILE A 20 6.29 4.27 12.20
C ILE A 20 7.18 5.50 12.26
N THR A 21 8.41 5.32 12.71
CA THR A 21 9.44 6.35 12.79
C THR A 21 10.46 6.18 11.65
N LEU A 22 11.40 7.13 11.51
CA LEU A 22 12.48 7.00 10.52
C LEU A 22 13.38 5.78 10.78
N ASP A 23 13.54 5.38 12.04
CA ASP A 23 14.37 4.25 12.45
C ASP A 23 13.74 2.88 12.10
N ASP A 24 12.42 2.85 11.90
CA ASP A 24 11.71 1.64 11.47
C ASP A 24 11.83 1.38 9.96
N LEU A 25 12.05 2.42 9.16
CA LEU A 25 12.02 2.33 7.69
C LEU A 25 12.99 1.30 7.09
N PRO A 26 14.23 1.12 7.60
CA PRO A 26 15.15 0.11 7.08
C PRO A 26 14.63 -1.33 7.23
N ALA A 27 13.71 -1.59 8.16
CA ALA A 27 13.11 -2.91 8.36
C ALA A 27 11.89 -3.16 7.46
N LEU A 28 11.36 -2.12 6.78
CA LEU A 28 10.21 -2.26 5.90
C LEU A 28 10.61 -2.79 4.53
N ALA A 29 9.79 -3.68 3.98
CA ALA A 29 9.99 -4.22 2.63
C ALA A 29 9.69 -3.19 1.53
N GLY A 30 9.01 -2.08 1.86
CA GLY A 30 8.69 -0.97 0.96
C GLY A 30 7.56 -0.10 1.54
N ALA A 31 7.23 0.98 0.82
CA ALA A 31 6.12 1.85 1.17
C ALA A 31 5.48 2.44 -0.09
N VAL A 32 4.21 2.83 0.02
CA VAL A 32 3.46 3.45 -1.08
C VAL A 32 2.61 4.61 -0.57
N VAL A 33 2.29 5.52 -1.47
CA VAL A 33 1.19 6.47 -1.29
C VAL A 33 -0.07 5.88 -1.93
N MET A 34 -1.15 5.85 -1.15
CA MET A 34 -2.47 5.43 -1.60
C MET A 34 -3.34 6.65 -1.84
N ASN A 35 -3.66 6.93 -3.10
CA ASN A 35 -4.61 7.98 -3.49
C ASN A 35 -5.76 7.40 -4.33
N SER A 36 -6.76 8.23 -4.62
CA SER A 36 -7.99 7.83 -5.32
C SER A 36 -7.88 7.74 -6.84
N TRP A 37 -6.74 8.10 -7.43
CA TRP A 37 -6.54 8.10 -8.89
C TRP A 37 -5.54 7.05 -9.36
N THR A 38 -4.50 6.78 -8.57
CA THR A 38 -3.46 5.78 -8.83
C THR A 38 -3.04 5.18 -7.49
N PRO A 39 -3.65 4.08 -7.06
CA PRO A 39 -3.21 3.40 -5.84
C PRO A 39 -1.82 2.80 -6.06
N GLY A 40 -0.98 2.79 -5.01
CA GLY A 40 0.29 2.07 -5.05
C GLY A 40 1.47 2.84 -5.64
N VAL A 41 1.51 4.18 -5.53
CA VAL A 41 2.69 4.95 -5.95
C VAL A 41 3.85 4.66 -5.00
N ALA A 42 4.93 4.04 -5.49
CA ALA A 42 6.08 3.66 -4.66
C ALA A 42 6.76 4.88 -4.01
N VAL A 43 7.08 4.74 -2.73
CA VAL A 43 7.93 5.68 -1.99
C VAL A 43 9.34 5.10 -1.94
N HIS A 44 10.28 5.75 -2.62
CA HIS A 44 11.67 5.30 -2.66
C HIS A 44 12.53 5.86 -1.52
N ARG A 45 12.06 6.90 -0.82
CA ARG A 45 12.80 7.57 0.25
C ARG A 45 11.87 8.41 1.14
N ILE A 46 12.18 8.46 2.43
CA ILE A 46 11.63 9.46 3.37
C ILE A 46 12.81 10.11 4.10
N GLY A 47 12.95 11.43 3.97
CA GLY A 47 14.14 12.14 4.47
C GLY A 47 15.42 11.59 3.84
N ALA A 48 16.37 11.15 4.67
CA ALA A 48 17.61 10.53 4.21
C ALA A 48 17.51 9.00 4.01
N VAL A 49 16.43 8.35 4.46
CA VAL A 49 16.33 6.88 4.50
C VAL A 49 15.70 6.34 3.22
N ALA A 50 16.42 5.45 2.53
CA ALA A 50 15.93 4.79 1.32
C ALA A 50 14.99 3.62 1.65
N LEU A 51 14.02 3.39 0.77
CA LEU A 51 13.05 2.29 0.87
C LEU A 51 13.08 1.44 -0.41
N PRO A 52 12.96 0.11 -0.31
CA PRO A 52 12.87 -0.74 -1.48
C PRO A 52 11.57 -0.48 -2.29
N ALA A 53 11.63 -0.69 -3.60
CA ALA A 53 10.49 -0.44 -4.50
C ALA A 53 9.35 -1.47 -4.38
N ALA A 54 9.59 -2.63 -3.75
CA ALA A 54 8.58 -3.65 -3.43
C ALA A 54 7.58 -4.00 -4.56
N PRO A 55 8.03 -4.45 -5.75
CA PRO A 55 7.13 -4.66 -6.89
C PRO A 55 5.97 -5.62 -6.60
N SER A 56 6.21 -6.70 -5.84
CA SER A 56 5.15 -7.63 -5.42
C SER A 56 4.09 -7.00 -4.51
N PHE A 57 4.47 -6.00 -3.71
CA PHE A 57 3.53 -5.24 -2.88
C PHE A 57 2.67 -4.32 -3.74
N LEU A 58 3.27 -3.64 -4.73
CA LEU A 58 2.52 -2.83 -5.70
C LEU A 58 1.50 -3.69 -6.48
N ASP A 59 1.93 -4.86 -6.96
CA ASP A 59 1.04 -5.79 -7.67
C ASP A 59 -0.13 -6.27 -6.80
N LEU A 60 0.11 -6.51 -5.51
CA LEU A 60 -0.97 -6.83 -4.57
C LEU A 60 -1.98 -5.69 -4.43
N LEU A 61 -1.50 -4.45 -4.30
CA LEU A 61 -2.37 -3.28 -4.15
C LEU A 61 -3.16 -2.99 -5.43
N HIS A 62 -2.55 -3.16 -6.60
CA HIS A 62 -3.23 -3.04 -7.89
C HIS A 62 -4.31 -4.11 -8.05
N ARG A 63 -4.02 -5.38 -7.71
CA ARG A 63 -5.03 -6.45 -7.72
C ARG A 63 -6.17 -6.16 -6.75
N ALA A 64 -5.86 -5.71 -5.54
CA ALA A 64 -6.86 -5.35 -4.56
C ALA A 64 -7.76 -4.20 -5.06
N HIS A 65 -7.18 -3.18 -5.69
CA HIS A 65 -7.96 -2.09 -6.28
C HIS A 65 -8.84 -2.56 -7.45
N GLN A 66 -8.31 -3.37 -8.36
CA GLN A 66 -9.03 -3.91 -9.52
C GLN A 66 -10.17 -4.86 -9.12
N ALA A 67 -10.07 -5.52 -7.96
CA ALA A 67 -11.10 -6.39 -7.43
C ALA A 67 -12.32 -5.63 -6.85
N GLU A 68 -12.28 -4.30 -6.78
CA GLU A 68 -13.44 -3.52 -6.36
C GLU A 68 -14.50 -3.45 -7.46
N PRO A 69 -15.75 -3.87 -7.18
CA PRO A 69 -16.84 -3.70 -8.12
C PRO A 69 -17.09 -2.23 -8.46
N LEU A 70 -17.31 -1.92 -9.74
CA LEU A 70 -17.80 -0.61 -10.18
C LEU A 70 -19.22 -0.43 -9.62
N THR A 71 -19.37 0.41 -8.61
CA THR A 71 -20.70 0.82 -8.13
C THR A 71 -21.22 1.90 -9.07
N SER A 72 -22.26 1.59 -9.86
CA SER A 72 -23.02 2.64 -10.55
C SER A 72 -23.62 3.60 -9.51
N PRO A 73 -23.60 4.93 -9.77
CA PRO A 73 -24.22 5.92 -8.89
C PRO A 73 -25.73 5.76 -8.78
#